data_AF-A0A846PFC7-F1
#
_entry.id   AF-A0A846PFC7-F1
#
_cell.length_a   1.000
_cell.length_b   1.000
_cell.length_c   1.000
_cell.angle_alpha   90.00
_cell.angle_beta   90.00
_cell.angle_gamma   90.00
#
_symmetry.space_group_name_H-M   'P 1'
#
loop_
_entity.id
_entity.type
_entity.pdbx_description
1 polymer ?
#
loop_
_entity_poly.entity_id
_entity_poly.type
_entity_poly.pdbx_seq_one_letter_code
_entity_poly.pdbx_strand_id
1 'polypeptide(L)'
;MYFDVAMPLTLFAVTVVSLFLNRKVERKLKSTFEEREFRIRDVILLVVSISVMVSLIVLIPQMFLMIMFLFSYSVLLFIFTYLFSDFGTMRAKTFVSLFLVAFFTVATFSLINFGVNAISAYGALTLYSLFGLTFLALLYEETRTHTGERWYLAVLPPTFFLCLYIFFRMTPLWFPYLLNLFGALFSILIVVYMSSLFTWKTFLFFTSVLTSVDVILVLVTGSMVSASQHVSSLRLPILMSMPTVPAILTRFGALYVSLGLGDFFFAGLIATQSQKRFGDRFAVLSIIVMSISFFLFEAFMLNYEWRALPGTVMIVAGWIPLILWKKSVSRRR
;
A
#
# COMPACT_ATOMS: atom_id res chain seq x y z
N MET A 1 -5.45 6.97 -30.20
CA MET A 1 -5.98 7.22 -28.85
C MET A 1 -5.03 6.57 -27.87
N TYR A 2 -4.46 7.34 -26.94
CA TYR A 2 -3.59 6.80 -25.90
C TYR A 2 -4.42 6.27 -24.74
N PHE A 3 -4.08 5.11 -24.20
CA PHE A 3 -4.73 4.55 -23.01
C PHE A 3 -3.71 3.71 -22.24
N ASP A 4 -3.92 3.55 -20.95
CA ASP A 4 -3.14 2.65 -20.10
C ASP A 4 -4.04 1.61 -19.45
N VAL A 5 -3.66 0.34 -19.54
CA VAL A 5 -4.33 -0.77 -18.85
C VAL A 5 -3.57 -1.17 -17.59
N ALA A 6 -2.29 -0.82 -17.45
CA ALA A 6 -1.45 -1.29 -16.35
C ALA A 6 -1.88 -0.73 -15.00
N MET A 7 -2.10 0.59 -14.89
CA MET A 7 -2.51 1.21 -13.64
C MET A 7 -3.92 0.80 -13.16
N PRO A 8 -4.97 0.80 -13.99
CA PRO A 8 -6.29 0.34 -13.59
C PRO A 8 -6.32 -1.14 -13.17
N LEU A 9 -5.51 -1.98 -13.83
CA LEU A 9 -5.38 -3.40 -13.49
C LEU A 9 -4.58 -3.59 -12.19
N THR A 10 -3.58 -2.75 -11.93
CA THR A 10 -2.88 -2.72 -10.65
C THR A 10 -3.84 -2.31 -9.52
N LEU A 11 -4.66 -1.27 -9.73
CA LEU A 11 -5.71 -0.87 -8.78
C LEU A 11 -6.69 -2.02 -8.53
N PHE A 12 -7.13 -2.70 -9.58
CA PHE A 12 -7.98 -3.89 -9.48
C PHE A 12 -7.31 -4.99 -8.63
N ALA A 13 -6.07 -5.35 -8.93
CA ALA A 13 -5.36 -6.43 -8.25
C ALA A 13 -5.15 -6.12 -6.76
N VAL A 14 -4.65 -4.92 -6.44
CA VAL A 14 -4.41 -4.48 -5.05
C VAL A 14 -5.72 -4.47 -4.25
N THR A 15 -6.81 -3.96 -4.83
CA THR A 15 -8.11 -3.90 -4.15
C THR A 15 -8.72 -5.27 -3.92
N VAL A 16 -8.62 -6.20 -4.89
CA VAL A 16 -9.05 -7.60 -4.72
C VAL A 16 -8.25 -8.30 -3.62
N VAL A 17 -6.93 -8.15 -3.62
CA VAL A 17 -6.06 -8.75 -2.60
C VAL A 17 -6.38 -8.18 -1.22
N SER A 18 -6.53 -6.86 -1.09
CA SER A 18 -6.96 -6.22 0.15
C SER A 18 -8.30 -6.75 0.64
N LEU A 19 -9.29 -6.89 -0.25
CA LEU A 19 -10.61 -7.42 0.09
C LEU A 19 -10.53 -8.84 0.64
N PHE A 20 -9.77 -9.70 -0.04
CA PHE A 20 -9.62 -11.10 0.35
C PHE A 20 -8.87 -11.28 1.67
N LEU A 21 -7.78 -10.53 1.86
CA LEU A 21 -7.02 -10.54 3.10
C LEU A 21 -7.85 -10.00 4.26
N ASN A 22 -8.58 -8.91 4.04
CA ASN A 22 -9.42 -8.32 5.07
C ASN A 22 -10.46 -9.33 5.59
N ARG A 23 -11.11 -10.08 4.70
CA ARG A 23 -12.07 -11.14 5.08
C ARG A 23 -11.46 -12.19 6.01
N LYS A 24 -10.20 -12.56 5.79
CA LYS A 24 -9.49 -13.57 6.62
C LYS A 24 -9.05 -13.00 7.96
N VAL A 25 -8.70 -11.72 7.97
CA VAL A 25 -7.95 -11.09 9.07
C VAL A 25 -8.86 -10.27 10.01
N GLU A 26 -10.00 -9.79 9.53
CA GLU A 26 -10.88 -8.85 10.26
C GLU A 26 -11.24 -9.34 11.67
N ARG A 27 -11.55 -10.63 11.84
CA ARG A 27 -11.91 -11.19 13.15
C ARG A 27 -10.78 -11.04 14.17
N LYS A 28 -9.55 -11.33 13.76
CA LYS A 28 -8.37 -11.23 14.63
C LYS A 28 -8.01 -9.77 14.92
N LEU A 29 -8.18 -8.88 13.95
CA LEU A 29 -7.98 -7.44 14.18
C LEU A 29 -9.01 -6.87 15.17
N LYS A 30 -10.30 -7.18 14.98
CA LYS A 30 -11.36 -6.69 15.86
C LYS A 30 -11.18 -7.12 17.31
N SER A 31 -10.77 -8.37 17.55
CA SER A 31 -10.47 -8.85 18.90
C SER A 31 -9.31 -8.10 19.55
N THR A 32 -8.28 -7.74 18.78
CA THR A 32 -7.13 -6.99 19.29
C THR A 32 -7.44 -5.51 19.55
N PHE A 33 -8.37 -4.94 18.79
CA PHE A 33 -8.80 -3.54 18.95
C PHE A 33 -9.93 -3.35 19.96
N GLU A 34 -10.27 -4.35 20.77
CA GLU A 34 -11.41 -4.29 21.70
C GLU A 34 -12.71 -3.83 21.02
N GLU A 35 -12.89 -4.18 19.74
CA GLU A 35 -14.01 -3.74 18.92
C GLU A 35 -14.17 -2.21 18.82
N ARG A 36 -13.09 -1.44 19.03
CA ARG A 36 -13.12 0.03 18.86
C ARG A 36 -13.43 0.40 17.42
N GLU A 37 -14.47 1.21 17.27
CA GLU A 37 -14.88 1.79 16.00
C GLU A 37 -14.67 3.31 16.01
N PHE A 38 -14.32 3.88 14.85
CA PHE A 38 -14.21 5.32 14.70
C PHE A 38 -15.56 5.99 14.87
N ARG A 39 -15.57 7.05 15.69
CA ARG A 39 -16.63 8.04 15.74
C ARG A 39 -16.42 9.09 14.66
N ILE A 40 -17.47 9.86 14.36
CA ILE A 40 -17.38 10.96 13.36
C ILE A 40 -16.26 11.96 13.73
N ARG A 41 -16.07 12.22 15.02
CA ARG A 41 -14.99 13.11 15.51
C ARG A 41 -13.60 12.59 15.11
N ASP A 42 -13.36 11.30 15.27
CA ASP A 42 -12.07 10.67 14.94
C ASP A 42 -11.80 10.74 13.42
N VAL A 43 -12.85 10.56 12.62
CA VAL A 43 -12.78 10.72 11.16
C VAL A 43 -12.45 12.15 10.75
N ILE A 44 -13.08 13.16 11.38
CA ILE A 44 -12.76 14.57 11.13
C ILE A 44 -11.30 14.84 11.48
N LEU A 45 -10.85 14.41 12.67
CA LEU A 45 -9.46 14.58 13.10
C LEU A 45 -8.48 13.90 12.14
N LEU A 46 -8.80 12.70 11.66
CA LEU A 46 -7.98 11.98 10.68
C LEU A 46 -7.86 12.76 9.37
N VAL A 47 -8.97 13.22 8.79
CA VAL A 47 -8.93 13.96 7.50
C VAL A 47 -8.23 15.30 7.65
N VAL A 48 -8.46 16.03 8.76
CA VAL A 48 -7.75 17.27 9.06
C VAL A 48 -6.25 17.00 9.21
N SER A 49 -5.85 15.95 9.93
CA SER A 49 -4.45 15.56 10.08
C SER A 49 -3.78 15.23 8.74
N ILE A 50 -4.45 14.45 7.88
CA ILE A 50 -3.96 14.15 6.52
C ILE A 50 -3.78 15.45 5.72
N SER A 51 -4.77 16.34 5.74
CA SER A 51 -4.73 17.61 4.99
C SER A 51 -3.57 18.51 5.44
N VAL A 52 -3.39 18.63 6.76
CA VAL A 52 -2.29 19.39 7.37
C VAL A 52 -0.95 18.76 7.01
N MET A 53 -0.82 17.44 7.13
CA MET A 53 0.43 16.75 6.78
C MET A 53 0.80 16.92 5.30
N VAL A 54 -0.17 16.79 4.38
CA VAL A 54 0.08 17.01 2.94
C VAL A 54 0.52 18.45 2.66
N SER A 55 -0.03 19.42 3.39
CA SER A 55 0.36 20.83 3.24
C SER A 55 1.76 21.11 3.80
N LEU A 56 2.11 20.48 4.92
CA LEU A 56 3.41 20.66 5.59
C LEU A 56 4.55 19.87 4.93
N ILE A 57 4.25 18.79 4.20
CA ILE A 57 5.27 17.88 3.67
C ILE A 57 6.29 18.58 2.77
N VAL A 58 5.89 19.65 2.08
CA VAL A 58 6.75 20.46 1.22
C VAL A 58 7.79 21.23 2.03
N LEU A 59 7.47 21.57 3.28
CA LEU A 59 8.35 22.33 4.19
C LEU A 59 9.30 21.43 4.98
N ILE A 60 9.00 20.12 5.07
CA ILE A 60 9.77 19.20 5.90
C ILE A 60 11.05 18.77 5.15
N PRO A 61 12.22 18.76 5.82
CA PRO A 61 13.44 18.24 5.24
C PRO A 61 13.31 16.78 4.80
N GLN A 62 13.88 16.48 3.62
CA GLN A 62 13.82 15.16 3.00
C GLN A 62 14.27 14.00 3.91
N MET A 63 15.35 14.21 4.68
CA MET A 63 15.85 13.23 5.63
C MET A 63 14.84 12.90 6.72
N PHE A 64 14.10 13.90 7.21
CA PHE A 64 13.09 13.70 8.25
C PHE A 64 11.89 12.92 7.71
N LEU A 65 11.42 13.24 6.49
CA LEU A 65 10.35 12.48 5.83
C LEU A 65 10.74 11.02 5.62
N MET A 66 11.98 10.78 5.17
CA MET A 66 12.51 9.43 5.00
C MET A 66 12.51 8.68 6.32
N ILE A 67 13.06 9.25 7.40
CA ILE A 67 13.11 8.59 8.72
C ILE A 67 11.70 8.30 9.24
N MET A 68 10.79 9.30 9.19
CA MET A 68 9.42 9.16 9.65
C MET A 68 8.67 8.06 8.88
N PHE A 69 8.83 8.02 7.55
CA PHE A 69 8.21 6.99 6.72
C PHE A 69 8.78 5.60 7.01
N LEU A 70 10.11 5.46 7.03
CA LEU A 70 10.76 4.18 7.29
C LEU A 70 10.39 3.64 8.67
N PHE A 71 10.33 4.52 9.68
CA PHE A 71 9.88 4.16 11.02
C PHE A 71 8.41 3.72 11.02
N SER A 72 7.50 4.53 10.48
CA SER A 72 6.07 4.23 10.44
C SER A 72 5.78 2.92 9.70
N TYR A 73 6.43 2.71 8.56
CA TYR A 73 6.23 1.49 7.78
C TYR A 73 6.85 0.25 8.46
N SER A 74 8.01 0.40 9.10
CA SER A 74 8.61 -0.69 9.88
C SER A 74 7.74 -1.09 11.06
N VAL A 75 7.16 -0.11 11.77
CA VAL A 75 6.20 -0.36 12.85
C VAL A 75 4.95 -1.06 12.33
N LEU A 76 4.43 -0.65 11.16
CA LEU A 76 3.28 -1.32 10.54
C LEU A 76 3.59 -2.79 10.21
N LEU A 77 4.72 -3.06 9.55
CA LEU A 77 5.17 -4.42 9.22
C LEU A 77 5.37 -5.26 10.49
N PHE A 78 5.97 -4.67 11.53
CA PHE A 78 6.17 -5.32 12.81
C PHE A 78 4.84 -5.68 13.47
N ILE A 79 3.91 -4.72 13.63
CA ILE A 79 2.61 -4.94 14.28
C ILE A 79 1.82 -6.02 13.55
N PHE A 80 1.76 -5.96 12.22
CA PHE A 80 1.06 -6.98 11.44
C PHE A 80 1.69 -8.36 11.64
N THR A 81 3.00 -8.46 11.51
CA THR A 81 3.67 -9.76 11.63
C THR A 81 3.58 -10.31 13.06
N TYR A 82 3.68 -9.44 14.06
CA TYR A 82 3.50 -9.77 15.47
C TYR A 82 2.10 -10.31 15.74
N LEU A 83 1.07 -9.59 15.27
CA LEU A 83 -0.32 -9.99 15.43
C LEU A 83 -0.61 -11.36 14.81
N PHE A 84 0.03 -11.69 13.69
CA PHE A 84 -0.13 -12.99 13.04
C PHE A 84 0.92 -14.02 13.48
N SER A 85 1.84 -13.69 14.39
CA SER A 85 2.97 -14.55 14.78
C SER A 85 2.60 -15.80 15.58
N ASP A 86 1.36 -15.88 16.07
CA ASP A 86 0.76 -17.04 16.74
C ASP A 86 0.42 -18.18 15.75
N PHE A 87 1.40 -18.50 14.90
CA PHE A 87 1.31 -19.58 13.93
C PHE A 87 1.57 -20.93 14.60
N GLY A 88 0.96 -21.99 14.07
CA GLY A 88 1.43 -23.35 14.35
C GLY A 88 2.91 -23.49 13.95
N THR A 89 3.68 -24.32 14.66
CA THR A 89 5.13 -24.51 14.47
C THR A 89 5.52 -24.72 13.00
N MET A 90 4.76 -25.49 12.24
CA MET A 90 5.00 -25.70 10.80
C MET A 90 4.95 -24.39 10.00
N ARG A 91 3.95 -23.53 10.26
CA ARG A 91 3.80 -22.24 9.56
C ARG A 91 4.88 -21.24 9.97
N ALA A 92 5.26 -21.23 11.25
CA ALA A 92 6.38 -20.43 11.74
C ALA A 92 7.70 -20.84 11.06
N LYS A 93 8.00 -22.15 10.99
CA LYS A 93 9.16 -22.68 10.26
C LYS A 93 9.15 -22.28 8.79
N THR A 94 8.02 -22.40 8.09
CA THR A 94 7.92 -21.95 6.68
C THR A 94 8.14 -20.45 6.51
N PHE A 95 7.67 -19.63 7.45
CA PHE A 95 7.86 -18.19 7.41
C PHE A 95 9.33 -17.81 7.58
N VAL A 96 10.02 -18.38 8.58
CA VAL A 96 11.46 -18.16 8.78
C VAL A 96 12.27 -18.65 7.60
N SER A 97 11.96 -19.85 7.10
CA SER A 97 12.66 -20.44 5.95
C SER A 97 12.51 -19.56 4.69
N LEU A 98 11.35 -18.96 4.46
CA LEU A 98 11.13 -18.03 3.35
C LEU A 98 12.03 -16.79 3.48
N PHE A 99 12.10 -16.19 4.67
CA PHE A 99 12.99 -15.05 4.91
C PHE A 99 14.46 -15.43 4.78
N LEU A 100 14.85 -16.61 5.25
CA LEU A 100 16.21 -17.13 5.10
C LEU A 100 16.60 -17.25 3.62
N VAL A 101 15.73 -17.83 2.79
CA VAL A 101 15.95 -17.92 1.33
C VAL A 101 16.00 -16.52 0.70
N ALA A 102 15.12 -15.61 1.12
CA ALA A 102 15.12 -14.23 0.63
C ALA A 102 16.42 -13.48 0.98
N PHE A 103 16.90 -13.57 2.23
CA PHE A 103 18.16 -12.96 2.63
C PHE A 103 19.35 -13.52 1.83
N PHE A 104 19.41 -14.85 1.66
CA PHE A 104 20.48 -15.50 0.90
C PHE A 104 20.49 -15.10 -0.59
N THR A 105 19.31 -15.12 -1.23
CA THR A 105 19.17 -14.77 -2.65
C THR A 105 19.52 -13.31 -2.91
N VAL A 106 19.08 -12.38 -2.05
CA VAL A 106 19.44 -10.96 -2.20
C VAL A 106 20.92 -10.74 -1.89
N ALA A 107 21.47 -11.39 -0.86
CA ALA A 107 22.89 -11.27 -0.53
C ALA A 107 23.81 -11.76 -1.66
N THR A 108 23.51 -12.94 -2.24
CA THR A 108 24.25 -13.49 -3.38
C THR A 108 24.13 -12.61 -4.62
N PHE A 109 22.94 -12.11 -4.94
CA PHE A 109 22.75 -11.18 -6.05
C PHE A 109 23.51 -9.85 -5.85
N SER A 110 23.59 -9.38 -4.61
CA SER A 110 24.36 -8.19 -4.25
C SER A 110 25.88 -8.41 -4.44
N LEU A 111 26.38 -9.62 -4.16
CA LEU A 111 27.77 -9.98 -4.44
C LEU A 111 28.08 -10.07 -5.94
N ILE A 112 27.15 -10.53 -6.78
CA ILE A 112 27.39 -10.60 -8.23
C ILE A 112 27.53 -9.19 -8.83
N ASN A 113 26.84 -8.21 -8.25
CA ASN A 113 26.95 -6.80 -8.63
C ASN A 113 28.12 -6.04 -7.96
N PHE A 114 29.13 -6.75 -7.42
CA PHE A 114 30.25 -6.17 -6.65
C PHE A 114 31.05 -5.09 -7.38
N GLY A 115 30.97 -5.03 -8.72
CA GLY A 115 31.78 -4.11 -9.53
C GLY A 115 31.22 -2.69 -9.68
N VAL A 116 29.97 -2.43 -9.31
CA VAL A 116 29.28 -1.18 -9.70
C VAL A 116 29.17 -0.16 -8.56
N ASN A 117 29.10 -0.57 -7.29
CA ASN A 117 28.94 0.35 -6.15
C ASN A 117 29.48 -0.24 -4.83
N ALA A 118 30.40 0.44 -4.14
CA ALA A 118 30.92 -0.02 -2.83
C ALA A 118 29.83 -0.27 -1.77
N ILE A 119 28.67 0.42 -1.88
CA ILE A 119 27.53 0.29 -0.96
C ILE A 119 26.85 -1.09 -1.09
N SER A 120 26.87 -1.74 -2.27
CA SER A 120 26.26 -3.07 -2.45
C SER A 120 27.05 -4.17 -1.74
N ALA A 121 28.36 -4.00 -1.56
CA ALA A 121 29.19 -4.93 -0.80
C ALA A 121 28.82 -4.94 0.70
N TYR A 122 28.64 -3.77 1.31
CA TYR A 122 28.15 -3.66 2.69
C TYR A 122 26.73 -4.19 2.85
N GLY A 123 25.89 -4.00 1.83
CA GLY A 123 24.56 -4.60 1.76
C GLY A 123 24.60 -6.13 1.76
N ALA A 124 25.48 -6.73 0.95
CA ALA A 124 25.66 -8.17 0.90
C ALA A 124 26.10 -8.73 2.27
N LEU A 125 27.11 -8.10 2.90
CA LEU A 125 27.60 -8.50 4.21
C LEU A 125 26.48 -8.42 5.27
N THR A 126 25.73 -7.33 5.30
CA THR A 126 24.61 -7.14 6.23
C THR A 126 23.53 -8.21 6.03
N LEU A 127 23.18 -8.52 4.78
CA LEU A 127 22.19 -9.55 4.46
C LEU A 127 22.69 -10.96 4.80
N TYR A 128 23.98 -11.26 4.65
CA TYR A 128 24.55 -12.52 5.14
C TYR A 128 24.55 -12.62 6.66
N SER A 129 24.81 -11.52 7.36
CA SER A 129 24.66 -11.49 8.82
C SER A 129 23.22 -11.77 9.24
N LEU A 130 22.25 -11.14 8.57
CA LEU A 130 20.82 -11.39 8.80
C LEU A 130 20.42 -12.83 8.45
N PHE A 131 20.94 -13.38 7.35
CA PHE A 131 20.77 -14.79 7.02
C PHE A 131 21.23 -15.69 8.18
N GLY A 132 22.42 -15.45 8.74
CA GLY A 132 22.93 -16.18 9.89
C GLY A 132 22.01 -16.07 11.12
N LEU A 133 21.53 -14.86 11.45
CA LEU A 133 20.58 -14.64 12.55
C LEU A 133 19.24 -15.35 12.30
N THR A 134 18.74 -15.34 11.07
CA THR A 134 17.49 -16.05 10.72
C THR A 134 17.64 -17.57 10.77
N PHE A 135 18.82 -18.09 10.42
CA PHE A 135 19.13 -19.50 10.58
C PHE A 135 19.16 -19.90 12.06
N LEU A 136 19.77 -19.08 12.93
CA LEU A 136 19.70 -19.29 14.38
C LEU A 136 18.26 -19.23 14.90
N ALA A 137 17.44 -18.30 14.40
CA ALA A 137 16.03 -18.24 14.75
C ALA A 137 15.25 -19.50 14.30
N LEU A 138 15.62 -20.10 13.16
CA LEU A 138 15.03 -21.35 12.68
C LEU A 138 15.39 -22.53 13.59
N LEU A 139 16.66 -22.64 14.00
CA LEU A 139 17.11 -23.65 14.96
C LEU A 139 16.44 -23.49 16.33
N TYR A 140 16.28 -22.24 16.78
CA TYR A 140 15.53 -21.94 17.99
C TYR A 140 14.06 -22.38 17.88
N GLU A 141 13.40 -22.11 16.76
CA GLU A 141 12.01 -22.55 16.53
C GLU A 141 11.88 -24.09 16.51
N GLU A 142 12.92 -24.81 16.08
CA GLU A 142 12.93 -26.28 16.05
C GLU A 142 12.97 -26.91 17.44
N THR A 143 13.67 -26.27 18.37
CA THR A 143 13.81 -26.74 19.76
C THR A 143 12.70 -26.22 20.68
N ARG A 144 11.92 -25.23 20.21
CA ARG A 144 10.88 -24.59 21.00
C ARG A 144 9.62 -25.46 21.13
N THR A 145 9.19 -25.67 22.37
CA THR A 145 7.99 -26.43 22.72
C THR A 145 6.73 -25.56 22.88
N HIS A 146 6.89 -24.27 23.19
CA HIS A 146 5.77 -23.34 23.42
C HIS A 146 5.33 -22.61 22.15
N THR A 147 4.04 -22.57 21.86
CA THR A 147 3.45 -21.96 20.65
C THR A 147 3.08 -20.49 20.75
N GLY A 148 3.43 -19.80 21.85
CA GLY A 148 3.06 -18.39 22.06
C GLY A 148 3.68 -17.41 21.06
N GLU A 149 3.30 -16.13 21.19
CA GLU A 149 3.70 -15.04 20.29
C GLU A 149 5.23 -14.97 20.08
N ARG A 150 5.63 -14.65 18.85
CA ARG A 150 7.03 -14.74 18.40
C ARG A 150 7.52 -13.38 17.93
N TRP A 151 8.06 -12.60 18.86
CA TRP A 151 8.61 -11.27 18.57
C TRP A 151 9.74 -11.32 17.53
N TYR A 152 10.59 -12.36 17.53
CA TYR A 152 11.69 -12.49 16.57
C TYR A 152 11.21 -12.68 15.13
N LEU A 153 10.05 -13.32 14.92
CA LEU A 153 9.44 -13.40 13.59
C LEU A 153 8.97 -12.02 13.11
N ALA A 154 8.44 -11.22 14.03
CA ALA A 154 7.93 -9.88 13.72
C ALA A 154 9.03 -8.89 13.31
N VAL A 155 10.26 -9.12 13.74
CA VAL A 155 11.43 -8.29 13.37
C VAL A 155 11.90 -8.57 11.93
N LEU A 156 11.63 -9.75 11.36
CA LEU A 156 12.18 -10.11 10.04
C LEU A 156 11.69 -9.21 8.89
N PRO A 157 10.37 -8.96 8.71
CA PRO A 157 9.88 -8.11 7.62
C PRO A 157 10.38 -6.65 7.68
N PRO A 158 10.31 -5.92 8.81
CA PRO A 158 10.81 -4.54 8.84
C PRO A 158 12.33 -4.48 8.63
N THR A 159 13.09 -5.43 9.18
CA THR A 159 14.55 -5.47 8.98
C THR A 159 14.89 -5.72 7.52
N PHE A 160 14.21 -6.67 6.86
CA PHE A 160 14.40 -6.94 5.44
C PHE A 160 14.06 -5.71 4.58
N PHE A 161 12.93 -5.05 4.86
CA PHE A 161 12.55 -3.81 4.17
C PHE A 161 13.60 -2.70 4.34
N LEU A 162 14.08 -2.45 5.56
CA LEU A 162 15.08 -1.42 5.84
C LEU A 162 16.41 -1.72 5.12
N CYS A 163 16.88 -2.96 5.14
CA CYS A 163 18.10 -3.34 4.43
C CYS A 163 17.94 -3.17 2.92
N LEU A 164 16.81 -3.60 2.35
CA LEU A 164 16.53 -3.39 0.92
C LEU A 164 16.51 -1.89 0.58
N TYR A 165 15.87 -1.07 1.40
CA TYR A 165 15.81 0.36 1.17
C TYR A 165 17.21 1.02 1.25
N ILE A 166 17.94 0.80 2.35
CA ILE A 166 19.22 1.48 2.60
C ILE A 166 20.25 1.15 1.52
N PHE A 167 20.38 -0.15 1.17
CA PHE A 167 21.44 -0.60 0.28
C PHE A 167 21.03 -0.61 -1.20
N PHE A 168 19.75 -0.80 -1.51
CA PHE A 168 19.30 -0.99 -2.89
C PHE A 168 18.48 0.17 -3.46
N ARG A 169 18.09 1.21 -2.70
CA ARG A 169 17.26 2.34 -3.21
C ARG A 169 17.78 3.00 -4.49
N MET A 170 19.10 3.03 -4.69
CA MET A 170 19.73 3.64 -5.87
C MET A 170 19.92 2.67 -7.05
N THR A 171 19.59 1.40 -6.88
CA THR A 171 19.74 0.36 -7.90
C THR A 171 18.48 0.25 -8.78
N PRO A 172 18.59 -0.28 -10.02
CA PRO A 172 17.43 -0.54 -10.88
C PRO A 172 16.50 -1.64 -10.32
N LEU A 173 16.93 -2.38 -9.30
CA LEU A 173 16.09 -3.35 -8.62
C LEU A 173 15.04 -2.66 -7.74
N TRP A 174 15.34 -1.47 -7.22
CA TRP A 174 14.41 -0.71 -6.38
C TRP A 174 13.26 -0.09 -7.19
N PHE A 175 13.58 0.67 -8.23
CA PHE A 175 12.59 1.27 -9.11
C PHE A 175 12.65 0.62 -10.50
N PRO A 176 11.52 0.10 -11.03
CA PRO A 176 10.15 0.20 -10.49
C PRO A 176 9.74 -0.92 -9.53
N TYR A 177 10.49 -2.03 -9.47
CA TYR A 177 9.99 -3.30 -8.94
C TYR A 177 9.72 -3.32 -7.43
N LEU A 178 10.75 -3.15 -6.59
CA LEU A 178 10.56 -3.19 -5.13
C LEU A 178 9.70 -2.03 -4.64
N LEU A 179 9.83 -0.86 -5.25
CA LEU A 179 9.03 0.32 -4.91
C LEU A 179 7.54 0.03 -5.09
N ASN A 180 7.14 -0.56 -6.22
CA ASN A 180 5.75 -0.93 -6.46
C ASN A 180 5.30 -2.09 -5.56
N LEU A 181 6.16 -3.09 -5.33
CA LEU A 181 5.85 -4.21 -4.44
C LEU A 181 5.58 -3.74 -3.00
N PHE A 182 6.49 -2.94 -2.43
CA PHE A 182 6.32 -2.40 -1.08
C PHE A 182 5.20 -1.37 -1.01
N GLY A 183 4.99 -0.58 -2.07
CA GLY A 183 3.82 0.30 -2.17
C GLY A 183 2.52 -0.48 -2.10
N ALA A 184 2.43 -1.60 -2.84
CA ALA A 184 1.25 -2.47 -2.82
C ALA A 184 1.05 -3.11 -1.46
N LEU A 185 2.11 -3.65 -0.86
CA LEU A 185 2.05 -4.19 0.50
C LEU A 185 1.59 -3.13 1.50
N PHE A 186 2.15 -1.92 1.48
CA PHE A 186 1.76 -0.83 2.37
C PHE A 186 0.28 -0.49 2.22
N SER A 187 -0.19 -0.32 0.98
CA SER A 187 -1.61 -0.03 0.72
C SER A 187 -2.52 -1.14 1.25
N ILE A 188 -2.19 -2.40 0.97
CA ILE A 188 -2.95 -3.56 1.45
C ILE A 188 -3.02 -3.58 2.98
N LEU A 189 -1.88 -3.39 3.65
CA LEU A 189 -1.80 -3.42 5.11
C LEU A 189 -2.63 -2.31 5.74
N ILE A 190 -2.55 -1.07 5.21
CA ILE A 190 -3.36 0.03 5.74
C ILE A 190 -4.85 -0.20 5.50
N VAL A 191 -5.26 -0.74 4.34
CA VAL A 191 -6.67 -1.08 4.09
C VAL A 191 -7.16 -2.09 5.10
N VAL A 192 -6.41 -3.19 5.29
CA VAL A 192 -6.79 -4.26 6.22
C VAL A 192 -6.85 -3.71 7.65
N TYR A 193 -5.87 -2.90 8.06
CA TYR A 193 -5.82 -2.25 9.36
C TYR A 193 -7.03 -1.34 9.61
N MET A 194 -7.17 -0.30 8.77
CA MET A 194 -8.14 0.77 8.96
C MET A 194 -9.58 0.31 8.70
N SER A 195 -9.81 -0.60 7.74
CA SER A 195 -11.18 -1.01 7.39
C SER A 195 -11.93 -1.68 8.54
N SER A 196 -11.22 -2.26 9.51
CA SER A 196 -11.79 -2.84 10.71
C SER A 196 -12.39 -1.80 11.65
N LEU A 197 -11.86 -0.57 11.64
CA LEU A 197 -12.24 0.54 12.53
C LEU A 197 -13.43 1.36 11.99
N PHE A 198 -13.71 1.30 10.69
CA PHE A 198 -14.79 2.08 10.09
C PHE A 198 -16.14 1.36 10.14
N THR A 199 -17.17 2.10 10.57
CA THR A 199 -18.57 1.74 10.37
C THR A 199 -19.06 2.25 9.02
N TRP A 200 -20.18 1.72 8.53
CA TRP A 200 -20.77 2.19 7.26
C TRP A 200 -21.09 3.70 7.27
N LYS A 201 -21.55 4.25 8.41
CA LYS A 201 -21.88 5.68 8.53
C LYS A 201 -20.62 6.55 8.52
N THR A 202 -19.62 6.18 9.31
CA THR A 202 -18.37 6.94 9.41
C THR A 202 -17.52 6.82 8.16
N PHE A 203 -17.57 5.69 7.47
CA PHE A 203 -16.99 5.51 6.14
C PHE A 203 -17.61 6.44 5.09
N LEU A 204 -18.94 6.52 4.99
CA LEU A 204 -19.58 7.44 4.02
C LEU A 204 -19.19 8.90 4.27
N PHE A 205 -19.13 9.30 5.54
CA PHE A 205 -18.65 10.62 5.92
C PHE A 205 -17.18 10.82 5.54
N PHE A 206 -16.31 9.87 5.87
CA PHE A 206 -14.89 9.89 5.50
C PHE A 206 -14.69 10.05 3.99
N THR A 207 -15.37 9.22 3.18
CA THR A 207 -15.31 9.27 1.73
C THR A 207 -15.73 10.64 1.19
N SER A 208 -16.84 11.18 1.69
CA SER A 208 -17.31 12.50 1.24
C SER A 208 -16.33 13.62 1.57
N VAL A 209 -15.81 13.66 2.80
CA VAL A 209 -14.88 14.72 3.22
C VAL A 209 -13.53 14.57 2.54
N LEU A 210 -12.98 13.35 2.47
CA LEU A 210 -11.69 13.09 1.84
C LEU A 210 -11.71 13.45 0.35
N THR A 211 -12.74 13.05 -0.40
CA THR A 211 -12.85 13.40 -1.82
C THR A 211 -12.98 14.91 -2.01
N SER A 212 -13.68 15.61 -1.13
CA SER A 212 -13.78 17.08 -1.19
C SER A 212 -12.42 17.74 -0.95
N VAL A 213 -11.68 17.27 0.05
CA VAL A 213 -10.31 17.73 0.34
C VAL A 213 -9.37 17.43 -0.83
N ASP A 214 -9.45 16.25 -1.42
CA ASP A 214 -8.59 15.85 -2.54
C ASP A 214 -8.84 16.73 -3.78
N VAL A 215 -10.10 17.02 -4.10
CA VAL A 215 -10.47 17.99 -5.14
C VAL A 215 -9.84 19.36 -4.88
N ILE A 216 -9.88 19.85 -3.63
CA ILE A 216 -9.27 21.14 -3.26
C ILE A 216 -7.74 21.07 -3.40
N LEU A 217 -7.10 20.02 -2.88
CA LEU A 217 -5.64 19.89 -2.86
C LEU A 217 -5.03 19.67 -4.26
N VAL A 218 -5.77 19.05 -5.17
CA VAL A 218 -5.30 18.77 -6.54
C VAL A 218 -5.68 19.89 -7.51
N LEU A 219 -6.95 20.31 -7.54
CA LEU A 219 -7.44 21.26 -8.54
C LEU A 219 -7.31 22.73 -8.12
N VAL A 220 -7.42 23.03 -6.82
CA VAL A 220 -7.43 24.42 -6.32
C VAL A 220 -6.03 24.86 -5.90
N THR A 221 -5.37 24.10 -5.02
CA THR A 221 -4.04 24.50 -4.50
C THR A 221 -2.87 23.94 -5.31
N GLY A 222 -3.06 22.81 -5.99
CA GLY A 222 -1.98 22.08 -6.68
C GLY A 222 -0.89 21.54 -5.74
N SER A 223 -1.08 21.63 -4.43
CA SER A 223 -0.07 21.29 -3.42
C SER A 223 0.30 19.81 -3.44
N MET A 224 -0.62 18.94 -3.87
CA MET A 224 -0.37 17.51 -4.01
C MET A 224 0.67 17.21 -5.10
N VAL A 225 0.70 17.98 -6.19
CA VAL A 225 1.68 17.79 -7.27
C VAL A 225 3.09 18.17 -6.77
N SER A 226 3.22 19.30 -6.09
CA SER A 226 4.48 19.74 -5.49
C SER A 226 4.98 18.78 -4.40
N ALA A 227 4.09 18.32 -3.53
CA ALA A 227 4.39 17.29 -2.53
C ALA A 227 4.88 15.99 -3.17
N SER A 228 4.19 15.52 -4.22
CA SER A 228 4.59 14.31 -4.95
C SER A 228 5.97 14.43 -5.56
N GLN A 229 6.32 15.58 -6.15
CA GLN A 229 7.66 15.81 -6.70
C GLN A 229 8.74 15.75 -5.61
N HIS A 230 8.51 16.42 -4.48
CA HIS A 230 9.46 16.42 -3.35
C HIS A 230 9.70 15.02 -2.80
N VAL A 231 8.63 14.23 -2.60
CA VAL A 231 8.74 12.90 -1.99
C VAL A 231 9.18 11.82 -3.00
N SER A 232 8.82 11.95 -4.28
CA SER A 232 9.24 10.99 -5.32
C SER A 232 10.76 10.93 -5.49
N SER A 233 11.46 12.05 -5.24
CA SER A 233 12.93 12.11 -5.24
C SER A 233 13.58 11.18 -4.20
N LEU A 234 12.85 10.87 -3.11
CA LEU A 234 13.32 9.99 -2.05
C LEU A 234 13.13 8.50 -2.38
N ARG A 235 12.44 8.18 -3.49
CA ARG A 235 12.11 6.80 -3.90
C ARG A 235 11.44 6.00 -2.78
N LEU A 236 10.65 6.67 -1.93
CA LEU A 236 9.85 6.01 -0.91
C LEU A 236 8.66 5.29 -1.56
N PRO A 237 8.24 4.13 -1.03
CA PRO A 237 7.04 3.44 -1.50
C PRO A 237 5.80 4.16 -0.97
N ILE A 238 5.55 5.38 -1.46
CA ILE A 238 4.38 6.23 -1.20
C ILE A 238 3.49 6.42 -2.43
N LEU A 239 3.98 5.98 -3.59
CA LEU A 239 3.32 5.98 -4.89
C LEU A 239 3.72 4.70 -5.63
N MET A 240 2.86 4.22 -6.53
CA MET A 240 3.23 3.18 -7.48
C MET A 240 3.38 3.81 -8.86
N SER A 241 4.42 3.42 -9.58
CA SER A 241 4.69 3.89 -10.94
C SER A 241 4.78 2.71 -11.89
N MET A 242 3.83 2.59 -12.82
CA MET A 242 3.83 1.52 -13.82
C MET A 242 4.11 2.09 -15.21
N PRO A 243 4.85 1.35 -16.05
CA PRO A 243 4.94 1.70 -17.46
C PRO A 243 3.56 1.53 -18.11
N THR A 244 3.23 2.44 -19.02
CA THR A 244 1.98 2.38 -19.79
C THR A 244 1.89 1.11 -20.63
N VAL A 245 0.69 0.53 -20.73
CA VAL A 245 0.38 -0.62 -21.58
C VAL A 245 -0.88 -0.29 -22.41
N PRO A 246 -0.75 -0.09 -23.74
CA PRO A 246 0.46 -0.21 -24.57
C PRO A 246 1.52 0.87 -24.27
N ALA A 247 2.79 0.52 -24.46
CA ALA A 247 3.92 1.39 -24.13
C ALA A 247 3.93 2.66 -24.98
N ILE A 248 3.82 3.82 -24.33
CA ILE A 248 3.95 5.13 -24.96
C ILE A 248 5.40 5.57 -24.85
N LEU A 249 6.11 5.61 -25.97
CA LEU A 249 7.51 6.03 -26.05
C LEU A 249 7.58 7.53 -26.32
N THR A 250 8.16 8.26 -25.37
CA THR A 250 8.52 9.68 -25.55
C THR A 250 10.00 9.81 -25.93
N ARG A 251 10.45 11.02 -26.27
CA ARG A 251 11.89 11.29 -26.51
C ARG A 251 12.79 10.95 -25.31
N PHE A 252 12.22 10.82 -24.11
CA PHE A 252 12.93 10.52 -22.87
C PHE A 252 12.74 9.06 -22.38
N GLY A 253 12.11 8.20 -23.19
CA GLY A 253 11.83 6.81 -22.86
C GLY A 253 10.34 6.50 -22.66
N ALA A 254 10.05 5.33 -22.09
CA ALA A 254 8.68 4.89 -21.82
C ALA A 254 8.00 5.79 -20.78
N LEU A 255 6.76 6.19 -21.04
CA LEU A 255 5.94 6.96 -20.11
C LEU A 255 5.50 6.08 -18.93
N TYR A 256 5.77 6.56 -17.71
CA TYR A 256 5.27 5.96 -16.48
C TYR A 256 4.09 6.76 -15.94
N VAL A 257 3.00 6.07 -15.63
CA VAL A 257 1.89 6.66 -14.87
C VAL A 257 2.10 6.33 -13.40
N SER A 258 1.90 7.33 -12.55
CA SER A 258 2.05 7.17 -11.11
C SER A 258 0.74 7.48 -10.39
N LEU A 259 0.40 6.67 -9.38
CA LEU A 259 -0.78 6.86 -8.53
C LEU A 259 -0.37 6.76 -7.07
N GLY A 260 -0.94 7.65 -6.24
CA GLY A 260 -0.64 7.70 -4.82
C GLY A 260 -1.20 6.48 -4.08
N LEU A 261 -0.50 6.01 -3.05
CA LEU A 261 -1.00 4.89 -2.23
C LEU A 261 -2.30 5.20 -1.50
N GLY A 262 -2.60 6.48 -1.30
CA GLY A 262 -3.89 6.95 -0.78
C GLY A 262 -5.08 6.52 -1.65
N ASP A 263 -4.93 6.53 -2.97
CA ASP A 263 -6.00 6.14 -3.90
C ASP A 263 -6.25 4.62 -3.87
N PHE A 264 -5.19 3.82 -3.82
CA PHE A 264 -5.30 2.37 -3.62
C PHE A 264 -5.93 2.03 -2.26
N PHE A 265 -5.52 2.76 -1.22
CA PHE A 265 -6.12 2.63 0.11
C PHE A 265 -7.61 2.94 0.07
N PHE A 266 -7.97 4.04 -0.58
CA PHE A 266 -9.35 4.49 -0.69
C PHE A 266 -10.24 3.51 -1.44
N ALA A 267 -9.79 3.01 -2.60
CA ALA A 267 -10.50 1.99 -3.35
C ALA A 267 -10.65 0.68 -2.55
N GLY A 268 -9.61 0.26 -1.82
CA GLY A 268 -9.66 -0.92 -0.96
C GLY A 268 -10.62 -0.74 0.21
N LEU A 269 -10.67 0.45 0.82
CA LEU A 269 -11.63 0.79 1.87
C LEU A 269 -13.08 0.76 1.34
N ILE A 270 -13.32 1.33 0.16
CA ILE A 270 -14.64 1.29 -0.49
C ILE A 270 -15.08 -0.16 -0.76
N ALA A 271 -14.20 -0.99 -1.31
CA ALA A 271 -14.50 -2.38 -1.60
C ALA A 271 -14.83 -3.18 -0.33
N THR A 272 -14.00 -3.06 0.70
CA THR A 272 -14.19 -3.76 1.98
C THR A 272 -15.46 -3.31 2.71
N GLN A 273 -15.76 -2.01 2.74
CA GLN A 273 -17.00 -1.51 3.35
C GLN A 273 -18.25 -1.90 2.54
N SER A 274 -18.14 -1.91 1.20
CA SER A 274 -19.21 -2.40 0.32
C SER A 274 -19.49 -3.88 0.53
N GLN A 275 -18.46 -4.70 0.78
CA GLN A 275 -18.61 -6.11 1.14
C GLN A 275 -19.37 -6.27 2.45
N LYS A 276 -18.97 -5.55 3.50
CA LYS A 276 -19.62 -5.62 4.82
C LYS A 276 -21.10 -5.24 4.74
N ARG A 277 -21.46 -4.27 3.89
CA ARG A 277 -22.83 -3.76 3.77
C ARG A 277 -23.72 -4.55 2.81
N PHE A 278 -23.20 -4.97 1.65
CA PHE A 278 -24.00 -5.50 0.54
C PHE A 278 -23.58 -6.90 0.07
N GLY A 279 -22.55 -7.49 0.68
CA GLY A 279 -22.06 -8.83 0.41
C GLY A 279 -20.99 -8.92 -0.69
N ASP A 280 -20.42 -10.11 -0.84
CA ASP A 280 -19.26 -10.40 -1.69
C ASP A 280 -19.46 -10.00 -3.16
N ARG A 281 -20.60 -10.38 -3.75
CA ARG A 281 -20.88 -10.11 -5.17
C ARG A 281 -20.89 -8.61 -5.47
N PHE A 282 -21.40 -7.80 -4.54
CA PHE A 282 -21.47 -6.36 -4.71
C PHE A 282 -20.10 -5.69 -4.55
N ALA A 283 -19.24 -6.24 -3.67
CA ALA A 283 -17.87 -5.76 -3.50
C ALA A 283 -17.04 -6.00 -4.76
N VAL A 284 -17.10 -7.20 -5.33
CA VAL A 284 -16.39 -7.52 -6.59
C VAL A 284 -16.89 -6.64 -7.73
N LEU A 285 -18.21 -6.45 -7.84
CA LEU A 285 -18.79 -5.54 -8.83
C LEU A 285 -18.32 -4.08 -8.62
N SER A 286 -18.23 -3.63 -7.36
CA SER A 286 -17.69 -2.31 -7.02
C SER A 286 -16.25 -2.15 -7.50
N ILE A 287 -15.40 -3.15 -7.26
CA ILE A 287 -14.01 -3.13 -7.71
C ILE A 287 -13.94 -3.02 -9.25
N ILE A 288 -14.72 -3.83 -9.96
CA ILE A 288 -14.75 -3.80 -11.44
C ILE A 288 -15.16 -2.41 -11.94
N VAL A 289 -16.25 -1.84 -11.42
CA VAL A 289 -16.75 -0.55 -11.91
C VAL A 289 -15.82 0.60 -11.51
N MET A 290 -15.19 0.56 -10.32
CA MET A 290 -14.16 1.54 -9.93
C MET A 290 -12.96 1.48 -10.88
N SER A 291 -12.46 0.29 -11.22
CA SER A 291 -11.34 0.12 -12.16
C SER A 291 -11.71 0.56 -13.58
N ILE A 292 -12.92 0.29 -14.06
CA ILE A 292 -13.40 0.76 -15.37
C ILE A 292 -13.50 2.29 -15.37
N SER A 293 -14.07 2.88 -14.32
CA SER A 293 -14.14 4.35 -14.18
C SER A 293 -12.75 4.95 -14.22
N PHE A 294 -11.81 4.41 -13.44
CA PHE A 294 -10.42 4.85 -13.42
C PHE A 294 -9.77 4.77 -14.82
N PHE A 295 -9.93 3.65 -15.52
CA PHE A 295 -9.45 3.47 -16.90
C PHE A 295 -10.00 4.54 -17.86
N LEU A 296 -11.31 4.82 -17.80
CA LEU A 296 -11.95 5.81 -18.69
C LEU A 296 -11.42 7.23 -18.43
N PHE A 297 -11.29 7.63 -17.17
CA PHE A 297 -10.74 8.94 -16.82
C PHE A 297 -9.25 9.06 -17.17
N GLU A 298 -8.48 8.00 -16.98
CA GLU A 298 -7.07 7.97 -17.36
C GLU A 298 -6.89 8.06 -18.88
N ALA A 299 -7.65 7.29 -19.65
CA ALA A 299 -7.68 7.42 -21.10
C ALA A 299 -8.09 8.84 -21.52
N PHE A 300 -9.06 9.46 -20.85
CA PHE A 300 -9.43 10.84 -21.13
C PHE A 300 -8.26 11.81 -20.86
N MET A 301 -7.59 11.71 -19.71
CA MET A 301 -6.43 12.55 -19.37
C MET A 301 -5.29 12.42 -20.38
N LEU A 302 -4.99 11.19 -20.83
CA LEU A 302 -3.92 10.93 -21.80
C LEU A 302 -4.19 11.50 -23.19
N ASN A 303 -5.45 11.81 -23.54
CA ASN A 303 -5.80 12.37 -24.86
C ASN A 303 -6.14 13.86 -24.83
N TYR A 304 -6.55 14.44 -23.69
CA TYR A 304 -7.11 15.81 -23.63
C TYR A 304 -6.28 16.85 -22.85
N GLU A 305 -4.98 16.63 -22.60
CA GLU A 305 -4.06 17.56 -21.91
C GLU A 305 -4.53 18.07 -20.52
N TRP A 306 -5.41 17.34 -19.85
CA TRP A 306 -5.78 17.68 -18.48
C TRP A 306 -4.59 17.38 -17.54
N ARG A 307 -4.07 18.42 -16.88
CA ARG A 307 -2.81 18.37 -16.13
C ARG A 307 -2.80 17.38 -14.97
N ALA A 308 -3.91 17.25 -14.23
CA ALA A 308 -4.08 16.30 -13.13
C ALA A 308 -5.56 16.19 -12.74
N LEU A 309 -6.03 14.98 -12.45
CA LEU A 309 -7.31 14.74 -11.79
C LEU A 309 -7.10 14.04 -10.44
N PRO A 310 -7.93 14.33 -9.42
CA PRO A 310 -7.86 13.63 -8.15
C PRO A 310 -8.28 12.17 -8.33
N GLY A 311 -7.42 11.23 -7.92
CA GLY A 311 -7.67 9.79 -8.06
C GLY A 311 -8.92 9.34 -7.31
N THR A 312 -9.22 9.97 -6.16
CA THR A 312 -10.43 9.67 -5.38
C THR A 312 -11.71 9.95 -6.15
N VAL A 313 -11.74 10.99 -6.99
CA VAL A 313 -12.91 11.33 -7.83
C VAL A 313 -13.12 10.26 -8.88
N MET A 314 -12.05 9.82 -9.55
CA MET A 314 -12.11 8.77 -10.57
C MET A 314 -12.68 7.47 -10.00
N ILE A 315 -12.29 7.12 -8.77
CA ILE A 315 -12.76 5.94 -8.04
C ILE A 315 -14.23 6.10 -7.62
N VAL A 316 -14.58 7.21 -6.98
CA VAL A 316 -15.93 7.48 -6.45
C VAL A 316 -16.97 7.58 -7.56
N ALA A 317 -16.59 8.14 -8.72
CA ALA A 317 -17.46 8.22 -9.90
C ALA A 317 -17.94 6.83 -10.37
N GLY A 318 -17.10 5.80 -10.27
CA GLY A 318 -17.51 4.43 -10.57
C GLY A 318 -18.42 3.83 -9.50
N TRP A 319 -18.17 4.15 -8.23
CA TRP A 319 -18.86 3.52 -7.11
C TRP A 319 -20.25 4.10 -6.80
N ILE A 320 -20.45 5.42 -6.89
CA ILE A 320 -21.71 6.09 -6.55
C ILE A 320 -22.91 5.53 -7.34
N PRO A 321 -22.87 5.40 -8.68
CA PRO A 321 -23.99 4.87 -9.47
C PRO A 321 -24.42 3.48 -9.00
N LEU A 322 -23.44 2.66 -8.60
CA LEU A 322 -23.67 1.31 -8.11
C LEU A 322 -24.48 1.29 -6.81
N ILE A 323 -24.16 2.16 -5.86
CA ILE A 323 -24.90 2.26 -4.59
C ILE A 323 -26.31 2.77 -4.84
N LEU A 324 -26.47 3.80 -5.69
CA LEU A 324 -27.77 4.38 -6.00
C LEU A 324 -28.67 3.32 -6.63
N TRP A 325 -28.15 2.55 -7.57
CA TRP A 325 -28.85 1.42 -8.17
C TRP A 325 -29.25 0.37 -7.13
N LYS A 326 -28.32 -0.05 -6.26
CA LYS A 326 -28.60 -1.05 -5.22
C LYS A 326 -29.68 -0.60 -4.24
N LYS A 327 -29.64 0.66 -3.81
CA LYS A 327 -30.66 1.26 -2.93
C LYS A 327 -32.03 1.37 -3.61
N SER A 328 -32.06 1.66 -4.90
CA SER A 328 -33.33 1.70 -5.66
C SER A 328 -33.95 0.31 -5.79
N VAL A 329 -33.15 -0.73 -6.03
CA VAL A 329 -33.65 -2.12 -6.13
C VAL A 329 -34.14 -2.63 -4.78
N SER A 330 -33.45 -2.29 -3.68
CA SER A 330 -33.86 -2.70 -2.33
C SER A 330 -35.08 -1.96 -1.78
N ARG A 331 -35.50 -0.84 -2.39
CA ARG A 331 -36.74 -0.12 -2.05
C ARG A 331 -37.96 -0.66 -2.81
N ARG A 332 -37.75 -1.43 -3.87
CA ARG A 332 -38.81 -2.02 -4.71
C ARG A 332 -39.16 -3.46 -4.32
N ARG A 333 -38.37 -4.08 -3.46
CA ARG A 333 -38.71 -5.31 -2.72
C ARG A 333 -39.05 -4.92 -1.31
#